data_AF-A0A2A4Q8H8-F1
#
_entry.id   AF-A0A2A4Q8H8-F1
#
_cell.length_a   1.000
_cell.length_b   1.000
_cell.length_c   1.000
_cell.angle_alpha   90.00
_cell.angle_beta   90.00
_cell.angle_gamma   90.00
#
_symmetry.space_group_name_H-M   'P 1'
#
loop_
_entity.id
_entity.type
_entity.pdbx_description
1 polymer ?
#
loop_
_entity_poly.entity_id
_entity_poly.type
_entity_poly.pdbx_seq_one_letter_code
_entity_poly.pdbx_strand_id
1 'polypeptide(L)'
;MENVERPWQGTLLGVINAITLITLMGLLIFLLAGPHFLSGIVPQLSAMMSTFGLMLLAPLGAFVFLAYYVTRGVFRGQKWSVVFLTILYGLSVASAVTSLPQSAVSMIISALLLWMGIVCWKHPFYNPKQNAVSQPEENSTPYEPGS
;
A
#
# COMPACT_ATOMS: atom_id res chain seq x y z
N MET A 1 1.47 -6.10 28.42
CA MET A 1 1.24 -5.92 26.97
C MET A 1 2.53 -6.34 26.29
N GLU A 2 2.58 -7.53 25.69
CA GLU A 2 3.73 -7.92 24.85
C GLU A 2 3.92 -6.83 23.78
N ASN A 3 5.14 -6.35 23.63
CA ASN A 3 5.51 -5.52 22.49
C ASN A 3 5.46 -6.41 21.26
N VAL A 4 4.30 -6.48 20.61
CA VAL A 4 4.17 -7.14 19.31
C VAL A 4 5.00 -6.32 18.33
N GLU A 5 6.21 -6.79 18.05
CA GLU A 5 7.11 -6.15 17.10
C GLU A 5 6.43 -6.02 15.73
N ARG A 6 6.64 -4.87 15.06
CA ARG A 6 6.07 -4.66 13.73
C ARG A 6 6.77 -5.59 12.75
N PRO A 7 6.01 -6.34 11.92
CA PRO A 7 6.64 -7.18 10.92
C PRO A 7 7.36 -6.30 9.90
N TRP A 8 8.62 -6.62 9.62
CA TRP A 8 9.43 -5.89 8.63
C TRP A 8 8.78 -5.87 7.23
N GLN A 9 7.97 -6.88 6.91
CA GLN A 9 7.17 -6.97 5.68
C GLN A 9 6.16 -5.82 5.57
N GLY A 10 5.54 -5.43 6.69
CA GLY A 10 4.58 -4.32 6.73
C GLY A 10 5.28 -2.97 6.57
N THR A 11 6.46 -2.82 7.16
CA THR A 11 7.32 -1.65 6.95
C THR A 11 7.74 -1.55 5.48
N LEU A 12 8.15 -2.66 4.86
CA LEU A 12 8.53 -2.68 3.44
C LEU A 12 7.36 -2.28 2.53
N LEU A 13 6.16 -2.84 2.76
CA LEU A 13 4.93 -2.46 2.04
C LEU A 13 4.64 -0.96 2.19
N GLY A 14 4.76 -0.44 3.42
CA GLY A 14 4.55 0.98 3.72
C GLY A 14 5.56 1.88 3.01
N VAL A 15 6.84 1.50 2.97
CA VAL A 15 7.90 2.25 2.28
C VAL A 15 7.67 2.24 0.77
N ILE A 16 7.32 1.10 0.18
CA ILE A 16 7.04 1.01 -1.25
C ILE A 16 5.86 1.91 -1.62
N ASN A 17 4.77 1.87 -0.84
CA ASN A 17 3.62 2.74 -1.09
C ASN A 17 3.94 4.23 -0.83
N ALA A 18 4.87 4.54 0.09
CA ALA A 18 5.37 5.89 0.30
C ALA A 18 6.20 6.38 -0.90
N ILE A 19 7.02 5.54 -1.51
CA ILE A 19 7.73 5.86 -2.76
C ILE A 19 6.70 6.14 -3.87
N THR A 20 5.68 5.30 -4.01
CA THR A 20 4.59 5.52 -4.98
C THR A 20 3.90 6.87 -4.74
N LEU A 21 3.62 7.22 -3.49
CA LEU A 21 3.04 8.52 -3.12
C LEU A 21 3.93 9.69 -3.53
N ILE A 22 5.24 9.61 -3.26
CA ILE A 22 6.22 10.65 -3.64
C ILE A 22 6.27 10.79 -5.17
N THR A 23 6.31 9.68 -5.90
CA THR A 23 6.30 9.68 -7.37
C THR A 23 5.01 10.31 -7.92
N LEU A 24 3.85 9.96 -7.36
CA LEU A 24 2.57 10.57 -7.76
C LEU A 24 2.53 12.07 -7.45
N MET A 25 3.07 12.50 -6.30
CA MET A 25 3.17 13.92 -5.97
C MET A 25 4.09 14.66 -6.93
N GLY A 26 5.23 14.07 -7.30
CA GLY A 26 6.12 14.61 -8.32
C GLY A 26 5.43 14.73 -9.68
N LEU A 27 4.65 13.72 -10.08
CA LEU A 27 3.86 13.76 -11.32
C LEU A 27 2.83 14.91 -11.30
N LEU A 28 2.15 15.09 -10.16
CA LEU A 28 1.14 16.14 -9.99
C LEU A 28 1.77 17.54 -10.07
N ILE A 29 2.93 17.73 -9.43
CA ILE A 29 3.71 18.97 -9.55
C ILE A 29 4.17 19.18 -10.99
N PHE A 30 4.64 18.15 -11.68
CA PHE A 30 5.05 18.26 -13.08
C PHE A 30 3.88 18.63 -14.00
N LEU A 31 2.69 18.07 -13.78
CA LEU A 31 1.49 18.42 -14.56
C LEU A 31 1.03 19.86 -14.34
N LEU A 32 1.25 20.43 -13.15
CA LEU A 32 0.88 21.80 -12.81
C LEU A 32 1.95 22.82 -13.23
N ALA A 33 3.22 22.55 -12.94
CA ALA A 33 4.33 23.47 -13.17
C ALA A 33 4.96 23.29 -14.57
N GLY A 34 4.97 22.08 -15.10
CA GLY A 34 5.57 21.73 -16.40
C GLY A 34 5.04 22.56 -17.58
N PRO A 35 3.71 22.82 -17.70
CA PRO A 35 3.17 23.67 -18.76
C PRO A 35 3.77 25.09 -18.77
N HIS A 36 4.09 25.66 -17.60
CA HIS A 36 4.68 26.99 -17.47
C HIS A 36 6.15 27.04 -17.91
N PHE A 37 6.89 25.96 -17.75
CA PHE A 37 8.26 25.85 -18.27
C PHE A 37 8.26 25.61 -19.79
N LEU A 38 7.32 24.80 -20.28
CA LEU A 38 7.23 24.44 -21.70
C LEU A 38 6.62 25.53 -22.58
N SER A 39 5.88 26.48 -22.02
CA SER A 39 5.23 27.55 -22.80
C SER A 39 6.22 28.44 -23.55
N GLY A 40 7.46 28.57 -23.06
CA GLY A 40 8.53 29.34 -23.72
C GLY A 40 9.29 28.58 -24.80
N ILE A 41 9.14 27.25 -24.89
CA ILE A 41 9.93 26.38 -25.78
C ILE A 41 9.03 25.74 -26.85
N VAL A 42 7.91 25.14 -26.43
CA VAL A 42 6.97 24.45 -27.31
C VAL A 42 5.52 24.77 -26.90
N PRO A 43 4.93 25.87 -27.41
CA PRO A 43 3.63 26.37 -26.93
C PRO A 43 2.47 25.41 -27.19
N GLN A 44 2.50 24.64 -28.29
CA GLN A 44 1.47 23.62 -28.57
C GLN A 44 1.48 22.48 -27.54
N LEU A 45 2.67 22.05 -27.11
CA LEU A 45 2.82 21.00 -26.09
C LEU A 45 2.38 21.50 -24.72
N SER A 46 2.64 22.77 -24.39
CA SER A 46 2.17 23.41 -23.16
C SER A 46 0.63 23.44 -23.08
N ALA A 47 -0.05 23.85 -24.15
CA ALA A 47 -1.51 23.88 -24.21
C ALA A 47 -2.15 22.48 -24.07
N MET A 48 -1.55 21.48 -24.71
CA MET A 48 -1.95 20.08 -24.56
C MET A 48 -1.75 19.61 -23.11
N MET A 49 -0.56 19.81 -22.52
CA MET A 49 -0.29 19.43 -21.14
C MET A 49 -1.19 20.14 -20.13
N SER A 50 -1.55 21.40 -20.35
CA SER A 50 -2.49 22.13 -19.47
C SER A 50 -3.89 21.52 -19.50
N THR A 51 -4.36 21.11 -20.67
CA THR A 51 -5.70 20.51 -20.82
C THR A 51 -5.74 19.11 -20.22
N PHE A 52 -4.75 18.27 -20.54
CA PHE A 52 -4.61 16.95 -19.93
C PHE A 52 -4.34 17.03 -18.42
N GLY A 53 -3.55 18.00 -17.98
CA GLY A 53 -3.23 18.25 -16.57
C GLY A 53 -4.47 18.56 -15.74
N LEU A 54 -5.34 19.44 -16.21
CA LEU A 54 -6.60 19.77 -15.53
C LEU A 54 -7.56 18.57 -15.50
N MET A 55 -7.65 17.81 -16.60
CA MET A 55 -8.53 16.64 -16.68
C MET A 55 -8.05 15.49 -15.77
N LEU A 56 -6.72 15.31 -15.67
CA LEU A 56 -6.12 14.28 -14.83
C LEU A 56 -6.00 14.71 -13.36
N LEU A 57 -6.11 16.00 -13.03
CA LEU A 57 -5.87 16.49 -11.68
C LEU A 57 -6.78 15.83 -10.63
N ALA A 58 -8.08 15.73 -10.92
CA ALA A 58 -9.07 15.14 -10.03
C ALA A 58 -8.83 13.64 -9.78
N PRO A 59 -8.70 12.77 -10.80
CA PRO A 59 -8.40 11.36 -10.56
C PRO A 59 -7.01 11.17 -9.93
N LEU A 60 -5.98 11.92 -10.34
CA LEU A 60 -4.65 11.80 -9.74
C LEU A 60 -4.66 12.23 -8.27
N GLY A 61 -5.36 13.32 -7.95
CA GLY A 61 -5.52 13.81 -6.58
C GLY A 61 -6.24 12.78 -5.69
N ALA A 62 -7.29 12.14 -6.21
CA ALA A 62 -7.96 11.04 -5.51
C ALA A 62 -7.02 9.86 -5.26
N PHE A 63 -6.19 9.48 -6.24
CA PHE A 63 -5.18 8.43 -6.08
C PHE A 63 -4.10 8.78 -5.05
N VAL A 64 -3.62 10.02 -5.02
CA VAL A 64 -2.67 10.51 -4.01
C VAL A 64 -3.28 10.45 -2.62
N PHE A 65 -4.51 10.95 -2.47
CA PHE A 65 -5.20 10.95 -1.18
C PHE A 65 -5.42 9.51 -0.69
N LEU A 66 -5.88 8.62 -1.57
CA LEU A 66 -6.04 7.20 -1.28
C LEU A 66 -4.70 6.56 -0.87
N ALA A 67 -3.63 6.79 -1.63
CA ALA A 67 -2.29 6.28 -1.33
C ALA A 67 -1.78 6.78 0.02
N TYR A 68 -2.01 8.05 0.36
CA TYR A 68 -1.67 8.62 1.67
C TYR A 68 -2.43 7.93 2.81
N TYR A 69 -3.74 7.73 2.66
CA TYR A 69 -4.55 7.04 3.67
C TYR A 69 -4.12 5.59 3.86
N VAL A 70 -3.83 4.89 2.75
CA VAL A 70 -3.36 3.50 2.78
C VAL A 70 -1.98 3.43 3.46
N THR A 71 -1.02 4.27 3.09
CA THR A 71 0.31 4.32 3.72
C THR A 71 0.20 4.58 5.22
N ARG A 72 -0.60 5.58 5.62
CA ARG A 72 -0.82 5.91 7.03
C ARG A 72 -1.46 4.75 7.80
N GLY A 73 -2.42 4.07 7.17
CA GLY A 73 -3.11 2.93 7.77
C GLY A 73 -2.22 1.70 7.95
N VAL A 74 -1.32 1.43 6.99
CA VAL A 74 -0.29 0.37 7.13
C VAL A 74 0.61 0.64 8.33
N PHE A 75 1.16 1.85 8.46
CA PHE A 75 2.01 2.19 9.60
C PHE A 75 1.29 2.19 10.95
N ARG A 76 -0.04 2.37 10.94
CA ARG A 76 -0.89 2.29 12.14
C ARG A 76 -1.37 0.88 12.47
N GLY A 77 -0.98 -0.14 11.70
CA GLY A 77 -1.45 -1.51 11.95
C GLY A 77 -2.91 -1.75 11.54
N GLN A 78 -3.50 -0.90 10.70
CA GLN A 78 -4.89 -1.07 10.29
C GLN A 78 -5.03 -2.22 9.29
N LYS A 79 -5.77 -3.26 9.69
CA LYS A 79 -6.07 -4.44 8.86
C LYS A 79 -6.60 -4.08 7.48
N TRP A 80 -7.51 -3.11 7.42
CA TRP A 80 -8.17 -2.68 6.19
C TRP A 80 -7.19 -2.17 5.13
N SER A 81 -6.09 -1.52 5.54
CA SER A 81 -5.08 -1.02 4.61
C SER A 81 -4.29 -2.14 3.96
N VAL A 82 -3.95 -3.19 4.72
CA VAL A 82 -3.26 -4.38 4.20
C VAL A 82 -4.17 -5.16 3.26
N VAL A 83 -5.45 -5.33 3.62
CA VAL A 83 -6.45 -5.99 2.76
C VAL A 83 -6.60 -5.23 1.44
N PHE A 84 -6.73 -3.90 1.50
CA PHE A 84 -6.86 -3.07 0.30
C PHE A 84 -5.64 -3.18 -0.62
N LEU A 85 -4.42 -3.13 -0.06
CA LEU A 85 -3.18 -3.35 -0.80
C LEU A 85 -3.12 -4.73 -1.46
N THR A 86 -3.53 -5.77 -0.74
CA THR A 86 -3.57 -7.14 -1.24
C THR A 86 -4.52 -7.25 -2.45
N ILE A 87 -5.68 -6.61 -2.41
CA ILE A 87 -6.63 -6.57 -3.54
C ILE A 87 -6.00 -5.85 -4.74
N LEU A 88 -5.38 -4.68 -4.54
CA LEU A 88 -4.75 -3.92 -5.61
C LEU A 88 -3.60 -4.70 -6.27
N TYR A 89 -2.73 -5.33 -5.48
CA TYR A 89 -1.67 -6.17 -6.02
C TYR A 89 -2.22 -7.40 -6.74
N GLY A 90 -3.33 -7.97 -6.26
CA GLY A 90 -4.01 -9.08 -6.93
C GLY A 90 -4.52 -8.69 -8.32
N LEU A 91 -5.13 -7.52 -8.45
CA LEU A 91 -5.50 -6.97 -9.77
C LEU A 91 -4.29 -6.72 -10.66
N SER A 92 -3.19 -6.19 -10.10
CA SER A 92 -1.94 -5.96 -10.84
C SER A 92 -1.39 -7.27 -11.42
N VAL A 93 -1.36 -8.34 -10.63
CA VAL A 93 -0.93 -9.67 -11.08
C VAL A 93 -1.88 -10.20 -12.17
N ALA A 94 -3.21 -10.10 -11.98
CA ALA A 94 -4.18 -10.54 -12.98
C ALA A 94 -4.00 -9.81 -14.32
N SER A 95 -3.79 -8.48 -14.27
CA SER A 95 -3.50 -7.67 -15.47
C SER A 95 -2.19 -8.08 -16.13
N ALA A 96 -1.14 -8.35 -15.35
CA ALA A 96 0.16 -8.76 -15.88
C ALA A 96 0.09 -10.13 -16.59
N VAL A 97 -0.73 -11.05 -16.09
CA VAL A 97 -0.95 -12.38 -16.71
C VAL A 97 -1.63 -12.25 -18.07
N THR A 98 -2.55 -11.29 -18.23
CA THR A 98 -3.25 -11.09 -19.52
C THR A 98 -2.40 -10.41 -20.60
N SER A 99 -1.20 -9.92 -20.28
CA SER A 99 -0.38 -9.05 -21.16
C SER A 99 0.97 -9.63 -21.60
N LEU A 100 1.11 -10.97 -21.67
CA LEU A 100 2.33 -11.71 -22.06
C LEU A 100 2.89 -11.23 -23.43
N PRO A 101 4.17 -10.77 -23.58
CA PRO A 101 5.38 -11.15 -22.82
C PRO A 101 6.24 -9.98 -22.26
N GLN A 102 5.80 -8.72 -22.32
CA GLN A 102 6.66 -7.54 -21.99
C GLN A 102 6.87 -7.30 -20.48
N SER A 103 6.21 -8.06 -19.61
CA SER A 103 5.96 -7.68 -18.22
C SER A 103 6.38 -8.73 -17.17
N ALA A 104 7.23 -9.72 -17.52
CA ALA A 104 7.65 -10.78 -16.59
C ALA A 104 8.25 -10.26 -15.27
N VAL A 105 9.08 -9.22 -15.32
CA VAL A 105 9.67 -8.59 -14.12
C VAL A 105 8.58 -7.95 -13.26
N SER A 106 7.66 -7.19 -13.86
CA SER A 106 6.55 -6.56 -13.14
C SER A 106 5.60 -7.58 -12.51
N MET A 107 5.43 -8.74 -13.15
CA MET A 107 4.64 -9.85 -12.63
C MET A 107 5.29 -10.45 -11.38
N ILE A 108 6.59 -10.72 -11.41
CA ILE A 108 7.35 -11.25 -10.27
C ILE A 108 7.29 -10.28 -9.08
N ILE A 109 7.53 -8.99 -9.34
CA ILE A 109 7.48 -7.95 -8.29
C ILE A 109 6.07 -7.88 -7.68
N SER A 110 5.03 -7.87 -8.53
CA SER A 110 3.64 -7.81 -8.05
C SER A 110 3.25 -9.05 -7.24
N ALA A 111 3.70 -10.23 -7.65
CA ALA A 111 3.46 -11.48 -6.92
C ALA A 111 4.16 -11.52 -5.55
N LEU A 112 5.40 -11.00 -5.47
CA LEU A 112 6.13 -10.86 -4.20
C LEU A 112 5.42 -9.90 -3.24
N LEU A 113 4.95 -8.76 -3.73
CA LEU A 113 4.20 -7.79 -2.93
C LEU A 113 2.87 -8.36 -2.44
N LEU A 114 2.18 -9.10 -3.31
CA LEU A 114 0.95 -9.81 -2.95
C LEU A 114 1.21 -10.84 -1.83
N TRP A 115 2.27 -11.64 -1.96
CA TRP A 115 2.67 -12.60 -0.94
C TRP A 115 2.96 -11.92 0.41
N MET A 116 3.73 -10.83 0.39
CA MET A 116 4.02 -10.05 1.61
C MET A 116 2.75 -9.46 2.24
N GLY A 117 1.79 -9.00 1.44
CA GLY A 117 0.48 -8.53 1.91
C GLY A 117 -0.30 -9.63 2.64
N ILE A 118 -0.34 -10.84 2.08
CA ILE A 118 -1.01 -12.00 2.69
C ILE A 118 -0.34 -12.39 4.02
N VAL A 119 1.00 -12.41 4.08
CA VAL A 119 1.73 -12.70 5.31
C VAL A 119 1.48 -11.62 6.38
N CYS A 120 1.51 -10.33 5.99
CA CYS A 120 1.19 -9.23 6.90
C CYS A 120 -0.24 -9.32 7.45
N TRP A 121 -1.20 -9.73 6.63
CA TRP A 121 -2.60 -9.86 7.06
C TRP A 121 -2.76 -10.91 8.17
N LYS A 122 -2.00 -12.00 8.11
CA LYS A 122 -2.01 -13.04 9.16
C LYS A 122 -1.25 -12.64 10.43
N HIS A 123 -0.48 -11.55 10.41
CA HIS A 123 0.37 -11.17 11.53
C HIS A 123 -0.46 -10.60 12.71
N PRO A 124 -0.11 -10.94 13.97
CA PRO A 124 -0.82 -10.49 15.17
C PRO A 124 -1.00 -8.98 15.28
N PHE A 125 -0.03 -8.21 14.80
CA PHE A 125 -0.06 -6.75 14.75
C PHE A 125 -1.27 -6.19 13.96
N TYR A 126 -1.69 -6.85 12.88
CA TYR A 126 -2.81 -6.42 12.04
C TYR A 126 -4.12 -7.17 12.34
N ASN A 127 -4.08 -8.26 13.12
CA ASN A 127 -5.27 -9.02 13.49
C ASN A 127 -5.27 -9.43 14.98
N PRO A 128 -5.39 -8.48 15.92
CA PRO A 128 -5.28 -8.75 17.35
C PRO A 128 -6.35 -9.72 17.88
N LYS A 129 -7.54 -9.75 17.26
CA LYS A 129 -8.64 -10.66 17.64
C LYS A 129 -8.32 -12.14 17.42
N GLN A 130 -7.39 -12.47 16.52
CA GLN A 130 -7.06 -13.86 16.22
C GLN A 130 -6.13 -14.48 17.27
N ASN A 131 -5.35 -13.68 18.01
CA ASN A 131 -4.46 -14.18 19.07
C ASN A 131 -5.12 -14.23 20.45
N ALA A 132 -6.20 -13.47 20.65
CA ALA A 132 -7.02 -13.56 21.85
C ALA A 132 -7.71 -14.93 21.99
N VAL A 133 -7.81 -15.71 20.90
CA VAL A 133 -8.41 -17.06 20.89
C VAL A 133 -7.35 -18.15 21.13
N SER A 134 -6.07 -17.86 20.90
CA SER A 134 -4.97 -18.82 21.04
C SER A 134 -4.17 -18.68 22.34
N GLN A 135 -4.58 -17.83 23.27
CA GLN A 135 -4.26 -17.99 24.68
C GLN A 135 -5.37 -18.83 25.32
N PRO A 136 -5.25 -20.17 25.42
CA PRO A 136 -6.04 -20.89 26.41
C PRO A 136 -5.67 -20.29 27.77
N GLU A 137 -6.66 -20.13 28.64
CA GLU A 137 -6.48 -19.77 30.05
C GLU A 137 -5.46 -20.70 30.71
N GLU A 138 -4.18 -20.34 30.63
CA GLU A 138 -3.16 -20.94 31.47
C GLU A 138 -3.33 -20.31 32.84
N ASN A 139 -3.80 -21.17 33.76
CA ASN A 139 -3.54 -21.09 35.19
C ASN A 139 -4.56 -20.31 36.06
N SER A 140 -5.59 -21.04 36.51
CA SER A 140 -6.02 -20.91 37.91
C SER A 140 -6.71 -22.19 38.38
N THR A 141 -5.92 -23.25 38.63
CA THR A 141 -6.33 -24.28 39.60
C THR A 141 -5.67 -23.97 40.94
N PRO A 142 -6.44 -23.68 42.00
CA PRO A 142 -5.91 -23.64 43.35
C PRO A 142 -5.47 -25.05 43.74
N TYR A 143 -4.20 -25.22 44.07
CA TYR A 143 -3.72 -26.41 44.77
C TYR A 143 -4.25 -26.37 46.21
N GLU A 144 -5.23 -27.21 46.54
CA GLU A 144 -5.44 -27.64 47.93
C GLU A 144 -4.63 -28.93 48.17
N PRO A 145 -3.58 -28.90 49.00
CA PRO A 145 -3.01 -30.11 49.54
C PRO A 145 -3.93 -30.65 50.64
N GLY A 146 -4.39 -31.89 50.48
CA GLY A 146 -5.20 -32.58 51.48
C GLY A 146 -4.47 -32.76 52.80
N SER A 147 -5.25 -32.63 53.88
CA SER A 147 -4.98 -33.21 55.21
C SER A 147 -6.32 -33.55 55.87
#